data_AF-A0A935VS88-F1
#
_entry.id   AF-A0A935VS88-F1
#
_cell.length_a   1.000
_cell.length_b   1.000
_cell.length_c   1.000
_cell.angle_alpha   90.00
_cell.angle_beta   90.00
_cell.angle_gamma   90.00
#
_symmetry.space_group_name_H-M   'P 1'
#
loop_
_entity.id
_entity.type
_entity.pdbx_description
1 polymer ?
#
loop_
_entity_poly.entity_id
_entity_poly.type
_entity_poly.pdbx_seq_one_letter_code
_entity_poly.pdbx_strand_id
1 'polypeptide(L)'
;MYANLAMELDTAKYVIEKKALKPCDKRMIIVDMRKERPKDISKACRLLKLSRSSLCYTSIKDDVTVMVQLENLAKQNPVEGFWKCYYRIRNTGTVINHKRLHRVYKRWACPCAVR
;
A
#
# COMPACT_ATOMS: atom_id res chain seq x y z
N MET A 1 12.27 42.20 11.09
CA MET A 1 12.17 41.10 10.09
C MET A 1 11.88 39.74 10.72
N TYR A 2 12.65 39.28 11.72
CA TYR A 2 12.43 37.95 12.32
C TYR A 2 11.11 37.78 13.10
N ALA A 3 10.60 38.85 13.71
CA ALA A 3 9.34 38.80 14.47
C ALA A 3 8.13 38.44 13.60
N ASN A 4 8.03 39.03 12.39
CA ASN A 4 6.93 38.76 11.47
C ASN A 4 6.96 37.32 10.97
N LEU A 5 8.13 36.81 10.58
CA LEU A 5 8.31 35.42 10.17
C LEU A 5 7.95 34.43 11.30
N ALA A 6 8.32 34.75 12.54
CA ALA A 6 7.99 33.91 13.69
C ALA A 6 6.46 33.84 13.92
N MET A 7 5.75 34.98 13.80
CA MET A 7 4.28 35.01 13.90
C MET A 7 3.61 34.26 12.75
N GLU A 8 4.12 34.37 11.52
CA GLU A 8 3.62 33.60 10.37
C GLU A 8 3.79 32.08 10.56
N LEU A 9 4.94 31.64 11.10
CA LEU A 9 5.16 30.22 11.40
C LEU A 9 4.27 29.70 12.53
N ASP A 10 3.97 30.54 13.53
CA ASP A 10 3.10 30.17 14.65
C ASP A 10 1.64 30.05 14.21
N THR A 11 1.15 31.02 13.43
CA THR A 11 -0.19 30.93 12.82
C THR A 11 -0.33 29.72 11.90
N ALA A 12 0.71 29.40 11.10
CA ALA A 12 0.72 28.22 10.26
C ALA A 12 0.64 26.92 11.07
N LYS A 13 1.40 26.80 12.17
CA LYS A 13 1.32 25.64 13.09
C LYS A 13 -0.08 25.49 13.67
N TYR A 14 -0.66 26.59 14.15
CA TYR A 14 -2.01 26.59 14.73
C TYR A 14 -3.07 26.10 13.73
N VAL A 15 -3.01 26.58 12.48
CA VAL A 15 -3.94 26.17 11.41
C VAL A 15 -3.79 24.68 11.10
N ILE A 16 -2.57 24.16 11.01
CA ILE A 16 -2.30 22.74 10.74
C ILE A 16 -2.84 21.84 11.87
N GLU A 17 -2.77 22.29 13.12
CA GLU A 17 -3.32 21.54 14.26
C GLU A 17 -4.84 21.54 14.29
N LYS A 18 -5.49 22.66 13.92
CA LYS A 18 -6.96 22.78 13.89
C LYS A 18 -7.59 22.11 12.67
N LYS A 19 -6.96 22.17 11.50
CA LYS A 19 -7.42 21.51 10.27
C LYS A 19 -6.72 20.16 10.13
N ALA A 20 -7.26 19.14 10.78
CA ALA A 20 -6.69 17.81 10.79
C ALA A 20 -6.64 17.20 9.37
N LEU A 21 -5.44 17.14 8.80
CA LEU A 21 -5.18 16.41 7.54
C LEU A 21 -5.29 14.90 7.76
N LYS A 22 -5.80 14.19 6.75
CA LYS A 22 -5.84 12.72 6.80
C LYS A 22 -4.40 12.16 6.76
N PRO A 23 -4.16 10.98 7.36
CA PRO A 23 -2.83 10.36 7.34
C PRO A 23 -2.26 10.13 5.93
N CYS A 24 -3.12 9.89 4.93
CA CYS A 24 -2.71 9.78 3.53
C CYS A 24 -2.13 11.08 2.97
N ASP A 25 -2.79 12.21 3.24
CA ASP A 25 -2.40 13.52 2.71
C ASP A 25 -1.07 13.96 3.33
N LYS A 26 -0.90 13.74 4.64
CA LYS A 26 0.37 14.00 5.34
C LYS A 26 1.53 13.21 4.75
N ARG A 27 1.30 11.94 4.34
CA ARG A 27 2.32 11.12 3.68
C ARG A 27 2.66 11.67 2.30
N MET A 28 1.66 12.09 1.52
CA MET A 28 1.86 12.69 0.20
C MET A 28 2.78 13.92 0.28
N ILE A 29 2.47 14.84 1.20
CA ILE A 29 3.27 16.06 1.44
C ILE A 29 4.72 15.71 1.73
N ILE A 30 4.99 14.71 2.59
CA ILE A 30 6.37 14.32 2.92
C ILE A 30 7.08 13.68 1.72
N VAL A 31 6.36 12.90 0.90
CA VAL A 31 6.93 12.31 -0.32
C VAL A 31 7.33 13.39 -1.32
N ASP A 32 6.52 14.43 -1.47
CA ASP A 32 6.83 15.57 -2.34
C ASP A 32 7.97 16.42 -1.77
N MET A 33 7.94 16.72 -0.46
CA MET A 33 9.04 17.41 0.23
C MET A 33 10.36 16.64 0.14
N ARG A 34 10.32 15.29 0.11
CA ARG A 34 11.53 14.47 -0.04
C ARG A 34 12.20 14.69 -1.40
N LYS A 35 11.44 15.02 -2.46
CA LYS A 35 11.97 15.31 -3.80
C LYS A 35 12.63 16.69 -3.83
N GLU A 36 12.01 17.70 -3.23
CA GLU A 36 12.49 19.09 -3.30
C GLU A 36 13.55 19.42 -2.23
N ARG A 37 13.36 18.93 -0.99
CA ARG A 37 14.16 19.29 0.19
C ARG A 37 14.43 18.07 1.08
N PRO A 38 15.34 17.16 0.67
CA PRO A 38 15.59 15.92 1.41
C PRO A 38 16.15 16.11 2.83
N LYS A 39 16.84 17.23 3.09
CA LYS A 39 17.43 17.52 4.41
C LYS A 39 16.40 17.84 5.50
N ASP A 40 15.22 18.32 5.12
CA ASP A 40 14.22 18.82 6.06
C ASP A 40 13.13 17.78 6.44
N ILE A 41 13.22 16.55 5.94
CA ILE A 41 12.25 15.48 6.21
C ILE A 41 12.05 15.26 7.71
N SER A 42 13.13 15.32 8.51
CA SER A 42 13.07 15.21 9.98
C SER A 42 12.13 16.24 10.60
N LYS A 43 12.25 17.49 10.14
CA LYS A 43 11.47 18.63 10.64
C LYS A 43 10.03 18.50 10.17
N ALA A 44 9.81 18.14 8.91
CA ALA A 44 8.48 17.91 8.35
C ALA A 44 7.70 16.82 9.09
N CYS A 45 8.35 15.67 9.39
CA CYS A 45 7.74 14.59 10.17
C CYS A 45 7.32 15.06 11.58
N ARG A 46 8.17 15.86 12.24
CA ARG A 46 7.90 16.41 13.57
C ARG A 46 6.72 17.39 13.53
N LEU A 47 6.66 18.26 12.53
CA LEU A 47 5.58 19.22 12.34
C LEU A 47 4.23 18.52 12.05
N LEU A 48 4.23 17.50 11.18
CA LEU A 48 3.01 16.78 10.79
C LEU A 48 2.57 15.69 11.79
N LYS A 49 3.35 15.49 12.87
CA LYS A 49 3.17 14.44 13.89
C LYS A 49 3.12 13.04 13.25
N LEU A 50 4.04 12.76 12.33
CA LEU A 50 4.21 11.45 11.68
C LEU A 50 5.49 10.74 12.13
N SER A 51 5.42 9.43 12.33
CA SER A 51 6.59 8.62 12.64
C SER A 51 7.40 8.31 11.39
N ARG A 52 8.73 8.34 11.50
CA ARG A 52 9.63 7.99 10.39
C ARG A 52 9.47 6.54 9.94
N SER A 53 9.26 5.62 10.88
CA SER A 53 9.03 4.20 10.58
C SER A 53 7.82 3.99 9.69
N SER A 54 6.77 4.79 9.85
CA SER A 54 5.56 4.69 9.00
C SER A 54 5.80 5.06 7.54
N LEU A 55 6.84 5.85 7.24
CA LEU A 55 7.23 6.21 5.87
C LEU A 55 8.06 5.11 5.20
N CYS A 56 8.88 4.40 5.98
CA CYS A 56 9.73 3.32 5.48
C CYS A 56 8.99 1.99 5.38
N TYR A 57 7.79 1.87 5.98
CA TYR A 57 7.05 0.62 5.99
C TYR A 57 6.48 0.29 4.60
N THR A 58 6.98 -0.78 4.02
CA THR A 58 6.42 -1.42 2.83
C THR A 58 5.96 -2.82 3.18
N SER A 59 4.70 -3.15 2.85
CA SER A 59 4.19 -4.51 3.05
C SER A 59 4.83 -5.46 2.03
N ILE A 60 5.75 -6.30 2.51
CA ILE A 60 6.32 -7.39 1.72
C ILE A 60 5.26 -8.49 1.62
N LYS A 61 4.91 -8.88 0.40
CA LYS A 61 3.90 -9.91 0.11
C LYS A 61 4.46 -10.85 -0.94
N ASP A 62 4.94 -12.00 -0.50
CA ASP A 62 5.47 -13.02 -1.41
C ASP A 62 4.31 -13.75 -2.07
N ASP A 63 3.87 -13.25 -3.22
CA ASP A 63 2.76 -13.82 -3.98
C ASP A 63 3.24 -14.77 -5.10
N VAL A 64 4.56 -14.94 -5.25
CA VAL A 64 5.20 -15.70 -6.34
C VAL A 64 4.75 -17.16 -6.37
N THR A 65 4.79 -17.85 -5.22
CA THR A 65 4.42 -19.27 -5.12
C THR A 65 2.97 -19.50 -5.51
N VAL A 66 2.09 -18.58 -5.09
CA VAL A 66 0.66 -18.62 -5.39
C VAL A 66 0.38 -18.35 -6.86
N MET A 67 1.13 -17.44 -7.49
CA MET A 67 1.04 -17.17 -8.93
C MET A 67 1.43 -18.40 -9.75
N VAL A 68 2.55 -19.05 -9.44
CA VAL A 68 3.00 -20.26 -10.16
C VAL A 68 1.98 -21.40 -10.04
N GLN A 69 1.41 -21.62 -8.85
CA GLN A 69 0.37 -22.63 -8.66
C GLN A 69 -0.90 -22.32 -9.46
N LEU A 70 -1.34 -21.06 -9.46
CA LEU A 70 -2.50 -20.62 -10.25
C LEU A 70 -2.24 -20.76 -11.75
N GLU A 71 -1.05 -20.40 -12.24
CA GLU A 71 -0.66 -20.55 -13.64
C GLU A 71 -0.71 -22.00 -14.10
N ASN A 72 -0.18 -22.92 -13.30
CA ASN A 72 -0.21 -24.35 -13.61
C ASN A 72 -1.65 -24.88 -13.67
N LEU A 73 -2.52 -24.46 -12.74
CA LEU A 73 -3.92 -24.87 -12.73
C LEU A 73 -4.71 -24.27 -13.90
N ALA A 74 -4.45 -23.01 -14.25
CA ALA A 74 -5.09 -22.35 -15.38
C ALA A 74 -4.72 -23.02 -16.73
N LYS A 75 -3.47 -23.46 -16.88
CA LYS A 75 -3.03 -24.23 -18.06
C LYS A 75 -3.70 -25.60 -18.14
N GLN A 76 -3.86 -26.27 -17.00
CA GLN A 76 -4.49 -27.59 -16.96
C GLN A 76 -6.01 -27.53 -17.15
N ASN A 77 -6.66 -26.51 -16.59
CA ASN A 77 -8.12 -26.40 -16.56
C ASN A 77 -8.58 -24.98 -16.95
N PRO A 78 -8.60 -24.64 -18.25
CA PRO A 78 -8.87 -23.27 -18.71
C PRO A 78 -10.31 -22.79 -18.50
N VAL A 79 -11.26 -23.69 -18.21
CA VAL A 79 -12.69 -23.37 -18.00
C VAL A 79 -13.01 -23.15 -16.51
N GLU A 80 -12.07 -23.46 -15.62
CA GLU A 80 -12.35 -23.43 -14.19
C GLU A 80 -12.29 -22.03 -13.60
N GLY A 81 -13.40 -21.63 -12.96
CA GLY A 81 -13.46 -20.40 -12.18
C GLY A 81 -12.71 -20.48 -10.85
N PHE A 82 -12.58 -19.32 -10.21
CA PHE A 82 -11.81 -19.11 -8.98
C PHE A 82 -12.03 -20.17 -7.89
N TRP A 83 -13.29 -20.52 -7.58
CA TRP A 83 -13.60 -21.45 -6.49
C TRP A 83 -13.06 -22.86 -6.76
N LYS A 84 -13.14 -23.35 -8.00
CA LYS A 84 -12.60 -24.67 -8.37
C LYS A 84 -11.09 -24.70 -8.21
N CYS A 85 -10.39 -23.66 -8.68
CA CYS A 85 -8.96 -23.51 -8.48
C CYS A 85 -8.58 -23.47 -6.99
N TYR A 86 -9.34 -22.73 -6.15
CA TYR A 86 -9.11 -22.67 -4.71
C TYR A 86 -9.22 -24.04 -4.03
N TYR A 87 -10.28 -24.80 -4.33
CA TYR A 87 -10.46 -26.13 -3.76
C TYR A 87 -9.40 -27.13 -4.23
N ARG A 88 -8.99 -27.07 -5.51
CA ARG A 88 -7.87 -27.90 -6.01
C ARG A 88 -6.58 -27.62 -5.27
N ILE A 89 -6.21 -26.36 -5.08
CA ILE A 89 -5.01 -25.99 -4.31
C ILE A 89 -5.11 -26.54 -2.88
N ARG A 90 -6.28 -26.44 -2.25
CA ARG A 90 -6.48 -26.97 -0.91
C ARG A 90 -6.35 -28.50 -0.85
N ASN A 91 -6.79 -29.20 -1.89
CA ASN A 91 -6.65 -30.66 -2.00
C ASN A 91 -5.20 -31.11 -2.19
N THR A 92 -4.32 -30.26 -2.73
CA THR A 92 -2.86 -30.55 -2.79
C THR A 92 -2.16 -30.45 -1.43
N GLY A 93 -2.89 -30.17 -0.34
CA GLY A 93 -2.35 -29.99 1.01
C GLY A 93 -1.85 -28.58 1.31
N THR A 94 -1.88 -27.66 0.33
CA THR A 94 -1.47 -26.27 0.55
C THR A 94 -2.60 -25.45 1.19
N VAL A 95 -2.45 -25.04 2.44
CA VAL A 95 -3.44 -24.20 3.14
C VAL A 95 -3.19 -22.73 2.80
N ILE A 96 -3.94 -22.20 1.83
CA ILE A 96 -3.91 -20.78 1.45
C ILE A 96 -5.21 -20.11 1.86
N ASN A 97 -5.13 -18.90 2.42
CA ASN A 97 -6.31 -18.08 2.67
C ASN A 97 -6.94 -17.63 1.33
N HIS A 98 -8.23 -17.90 1.13
CA HIS A 98 -8.99 -17.49 -0.05
C HIS A 98 -8.88 -15.98 -0.35
N LYS A 99 -8.74 -15.11 0.66
CA LYS A 99 -8.54 -13.66 0.45
C LYS A 99 -7.20 -13.35 -0.23
N ARG A 100 -6.13 -14.05 0.15
CA ARG A 100 -4.81 -13.92 -0.47
C ARG A 100 -4.85 -14.44 -1.90
N LEU A 101 -5.43 -15.62 -2.11
CA LEU A 101 -5.57 -16.21 -3.43
C LEU A 101 -6.38 -15.32 -4.37
N HIS A 102 -7.52 -14.80 -3.92
CA HIS A 102 -8.38 -13.92 -4.72
C HIS A 102 -7.68 -12.61 -5.11
N ARG A 103 -6.88 -12.02 -4.22
CA ARG A 103 -6.06 -10.84 -4.54
C ARG A 103 -5.10 -11.13 -5.69
N VAL A 104 -4.41 -12.27 -5.63
CA VAL A 104 -3.45 -12.68 -6.66
C VAL A 104 -4.17 -13.01 -7.96
N TYR A 105 -5.26 -13.78 -7.90
CA TYR A 105 -6.11 -14.13 -9.04
C TYR A 105 -6.63 -12.88 -9.78
N LYS A 106 -7.14 -11.88 -9.04
CA LYS A 106 -7.61 -10.62 -9.61
C LYS A 106 -6.50 -9.79 -10.23
N ARG A 107 -5.29 -9.79 -9.64
CA ARG A 107 -4.11 -9.11 -10.18
C ARG A 107 -3.62 -9.77 -11.47
N TRP A 108 -3.70 -11.09 -11.54
CA TRP A 108 -3.22 -11.89 -12.67
C TRP A 108 -4.12 -11.80 -13.91
N ALA A 109 -5.40 -11.43 -13.73
CA ALA A 109 -6.36 -11.15 -14.81
C ALA A 109 -6.37 -12.24 -15.91
N CYS A 110 -6.73 -13.48 -15.55
CA CYS A 110 -6.92 -14.53 -16.57
C CYS A 110 -8.11 -14.16 -17.48
N PRO A 111 -7.93 -14.20 -18.83
CA PRO A 111 -9.04 -14.02 -19.77
C PRO A 111 -10.13 -15.08 -19.63
N CYS A 112 -9.81 -16.21 -19.00
CA CYS A 112 -10.72 -17.33 -18.78
C CYS A 112 -11.86 -17.05 -17.77
N ALA A 113 -11.80 -15.94 -17.02
CA ALA A 113 -12.83 -15.53 -16.07
C ALA A 113 -14.01 -14.75 -16.70
N VAL A 114 -13.98 -14.52 -18.02
CA VAL A 114 -15.03 -13.82 -18.77
C VAL A 114 -15.62 -14.77 -19.81
N ARG A 115 -16.35 -15.78 -19.34
CA ARG A 115 -17.40 -16.41 -20.13
C ARG A 115 -18.50 -16.95 -19.24
#